data_AF-A0A6P6HK41-F1
#
_entry.id   AF-A0A6P6HK41-F1
#
_cell.length_a   1.000
_cell.length_b   1.000
_cell.length_c   1.000
_cell.angle_alpha   90.00
_cell.angle_beta   90.00
_cell.angle_gamma   90.00
#
_symmetry.space_group_name_H-M   'P 1'
#
loop_
_entity.id
_entity.type
_entity.pdbx_description
1 polymer ?
#
loop_
_entity_poly.entity_id
_entity_poly.type
_entity_poly.pdbx_seq_one_letter_code
_entity_poly.pdbx_strand_id
1 'polypeptide(L)'
;MESVALYSFQATESDELAFNKGDTLKILNMEDDQNWYKAELRGAEGFIPKNYIRVKPHPWYSGRISRQLAEEILMKRNHLGAFLIRESESSPGEFSVSVNYGDQVQHFKVLREASGKYYLWEEKFNSLNELVDFYRTTTIAKQRQVFLRDEEPLLKPRIQPRL
;
A
#
# COMPACT_ATOMS: atom_id res chain seq x y z
N MET A 1 2.54 -1.93 -4.16
CA MET A 1 2.60 -2.86 -3.00
C MET A 1 3.47 -4.06 -3.38
N GLU A 2 4.21 -4.67 -2.45
CA GLU A 2 5.02 -5.85 -2.75
C GLU A 2 4.20 -7.14 -2.85
N SER A 3 4.63 -8.03 -3.73
CA SER A 3 4.07 -9.38 -3.90
C SER A 3 5.16 -10.36 -4.29
N VAL A 4 4.92 -11.66 -4.11
CA VAL A 4 5.88 -12.72 -4.44
C VAL A 4 5.32 -13.61 -5.53
N ALA A 5 6.09 -13.86 -6.58
CA ALA A 5 5.74 -14.81 -7.64
C ALA A 5 5.76 -16.26 -7.12
N LEU A 6 4.64 -16.96 -7.25
CA LEU A 6 4.49 -18.37 -6.87
C LEU A 6 4.95 -19.33 -7.99
N TYR A 7 4.86 -18.86 -9.24
CA TYR A 7 5.23 -19.57 -10.45
C TYR A 7 6.01 -18.63 -11.39
N SER A 8 6.69 -19.19 -12.39
CA SER A 8 7.25 -18.39 -13.48
C SER A 8 6.17 -18.10 -14.52
N PHE A 9 6.26 -16.95 -15.17
CA PHE A 9 5.35 -16.54 -16.23
C PHE A 9 6.15 -16.01 -17.42
N GLN A 10 5.84 -16.50 -18.60
CA GLN A 10 6.44 -16.06 -19.85
C GLN A 10 5.43 -15.18 -20.58
N ALA A 11 5.82 -13.95 -20.89
CA ALA A 11 4.98 -13.03 -21.64
C ALA A 11 4.73 -13.57 -23.06
N THR A 12 3.47 -13.54 -23.45
CA THR A 12 2.93 -13.87 -24.76
C THR A 12 2.50 -12.63 -25.54
N GLU A 13 2.14 -11.56 -24.83
CA GLU A 13 1.78 -10.26 -25.40
C GLU A 13 2.79 -9.18 -25.02
N SER A 14 2.81 -8.07 -25.78
CA SER A 14 3.83 -7.02 -25.63
C SER A 14 3.68 -6.15 -24.38
N ASP A 15 2.50 -6.14 -23.78
CA ASP A 15 2.14 -5.41 -22.57
C ASP A 15 2.19 -6.28 -21.31
N GLU A 16 2.53 -7.56 -21.44
CA GLU A 16 2.71 -8.50 -20.34
C GLU A 16 4.14 -8.44 -19.77
N LEU A 17 4.25 -8.67 -18.46
CA LEU A 17 5.53 -8.67 -17.75
C LEU A 17 5.94 -10.09 -17.39
N ALA A 18 7.05 -10.57 -17.98
CA ALA A 18 7.63 -11.86 -17.64
C ALA A 18 8.35 -11.83 -16.28
N PHE A 19 8.28 -12.93 -15.53
CA PHE A 19 8.94 -13.07 -14.23
C PHE A 19 9.22 -14.53 -13.87
N ASN A 20 10.12 -14.74 -12.91
CA ASN A 20 10.44 -16.07 -12.40
C ASN A 20 9.77 -16.33 -11.05
N LYS A 21 9.50 -17.61 -10.76
CA LYS A 21 9.12 -18.04 -9.42
C LYS A 21 10.11 -17.50 -8.38
N GLY A 22 9.57 -16.86 -7.34
CA GLY A 22 10.34 -16.26 -6.26
C GLY A 22 10.72 -14.79 -6.47
N ASP A 23 10.49 -14.21 -7.65
CA ASP A 23 10.68 -12.77 -7.84
C ASP A 23 9.72 -11.96 -6.94
N THR A 24 10.22 -10.84 -6.40
CA THR A 24 9.40 -9.84 -5.70
C THR A 24 8.92 -8.81 -6.70
N LEU A 25 7.62 -8.75 -6.91
CA LEU A 25 6.96 -7.90 -7.88
C LEU A 25 6.30 -6.71 -7.18
N LYS A 26 6.43 -5.53 -7.77
CA LYS A 26 5.79 -4.30 -7.26
C LYS A 26 4.47 -4.09 -7.99
N ILE A 27 3.37 -4.34 -7.30
CA ILE A 27 2.02 -4.13 -7.82
C ILE A 27 1.72 -2.63 -7.88
N LEU A 28 1.37 -2.17 -9.08
CA LEU A 28 1.05 -0.78 -9.41
C LEU A 28 -0.46 -0.53 -9.46
N ASN A 29 -1.23 -1.48 -10.03
CA ASN A 29 -2.70 -1.40 -10.08
C ASN A 29 -3.31 -2.80 -9.92
N MET A 30 -4.36 -2.91 -9.10
CA MET A 30 -5.03 -4.16 -8.75
C MET A 30 -6.42 -4.35 -9.36
N GLU A 31 -7.03 -3.30 -9.92
CA GLU A 31 -8.47 -3.26 -10.13
C GLU A 31 -8.94 -3.01 -11.57
N ASP A 32 -8.03 -2.75 -12.52
CA ASP A 32 -8.42 -2.50 -13.92
C ASP A 32 -8.97 -3.75 -14.63
N ASP A 33 -8.58 -4.95 -14.19
CA ASP A 33 -8.95 -6.22 -14.81
C ASP A 33 -9.21 -7.30 -13.75
N GLN A 34 -10.07 -8.29 -14.03
CA GLN A 34 -10.40 -9.35 -13.06
C GLN A 34 -9.29 -10.40 -12.90
N ASN A 35 -8.48 -10.62 -13.92
CA ASN A 35 -7.47 -11.68 -14.02
C ASN A 35 -6.04 -11.16 -14.03
N TRP A 36 -5.84 -9.86 -14.28
CA TRP A 36 -4.52 -9.23 -14.41
C TRP A 36 -4.28 -8.13 -13.38
N TYR A 37 -3.02 -8.00 -12.95
CA TYR A 37 -2.51 -6.83 -12.24
C TYR A 37 -1.49 -6.11 -13.10
N LYS A 38 -1.42 -4.79 -13.01
CA LYS A 38 -0.27 -4.05 -13.52
C LYS A 38 0.84 -4.06 -12.48
N ALA A 39 2.02 -4.49 -12.85
CA ALA A 39 3.17 -4.61 -11.95
C ALA A 39 4.46 -4.09 -12.58
N GLU A 40 5.48 -3.93 -11.73
CA GLU A 40 6.84 -3.61 -12.14
C GLU A 40 7.83 -4.64 -11.58
N LEU A 41 8.80 -5.02 -12.42
CA LEU A 41 9.95 -5.82 -12.06
C LEU A 41 11.21 -5.22 -12.70
N ARG A 42 12.19 -4.82 -11.87
CA ARG A 42 13.50 -4.33 -12.33
C ARG A 42 13.39 -3.17 -13.35
N GLY A 43 12.42 -2.27 -13.14
CA GLY A 43 12.15 -1.12 -14.01
C GLY A 43 11.28 -1.41 -15.23
N ALA A 44 10.96 -2.66 -15.54
CA ALA A 44 9.99 -3.02 -16.58
C ALA A 44 8.58 -3.08 -15.99
N GLU A 45 7.60 -2.48 -16.68
CA GLU A 45 6.19 -2.55 -16.32
C GLU A 45 5.42 -3.42 -17.30
N GLY A 46 4.37 -4.08 -16.79
CA GLY A 46 3.42 -4.80 -17.62
C GLY A 46 2.37 -5.53 -16.80
N PHE A 47 1.50 -6.25 -17.49
CA PHE A 47 0.45 -7.05 -16.88
C PHE A 47 0.97 -8.41 -16.43
N ILE A 48 0.52 -8.83 -15.24
CA ILE A 48 0.83 -10.14 -14.67
C ILE A 48 -0.46 -10.86 -14.23
N PRO A 49 -0.54 -12.18 -14.35
CA PRO A 49 -1.74 -12.91 -13.96
C PRO A 49 -1.86 -13.00 -12.44
N LYS A 50 -3.03 -12.65 -11.90
CA LYS A 50 -3.27 -12.56 -10.44
C LYS A 50 -3.01 -13.87 -9.70
N ASN A 51 -3.36 -15.00 -10.32
CA ASN A 51 -3.20 -16.34 -9.74
C ASN A 51 -1.74 -16.84 -9.72
N TYR A 52 -0.80 -16.11 -10.33
CA TYR A 52 0.62 -16.47 -10.33
C TYR A 52 1.40 -15.85 -9.18
N ILE A 53 0.78 -14.96 -8.42
CA ILE A 53 1.43 -14.24 -7.34
C ILE A 53 0.68 -14.42 -6.03
N ARG A 54 1.39 -14.12 -4.95
CA ARG A 54 0.81 -13.90 -3.64
C ARG A 54 1.07 -12.46 -3.24
N VAL A 55 0.02 -11.64 -3.35
CA VAL A 55 0.00 -10.33 -2.70
C VAL A 55 -0.11 -10.56 -1.20
N LYS A 56 0.80 -10.00 -0.42
CA LYS A 56 0.65 -10.03 1.03
C LYS A 56 -0.41 -8.98 1.38
N PRO A 57 -1.58 -9.34 1.93
CA PRO A 57 -2.51 -8.34 2.40
C PRO A 57 -1.80 -7.55 3.51
N HIS A 58 -1.67 -6.24 3.29
CA HIS A 58 -1.21 -5.35 4.32
C HIS A 58 -2.42 -4.74 5.03
N PRO A 59 -2.50 -4.78 6.38
CA PRO A 59 -3.63 -4.20 7.13
C PRO A 59 -3.89 -2.73 6.81
N TRP A 60 -2.86 -2.03 6.35
CA TRP A 60 -2.93 -0.63 5.95
C TRP A 60 -3.37 -0.42 4.50
N TYR A 61 -3.45 -1.43 3.63
CA TYR A 61 -3.91 -1.24 2.25
C TYR A 61 -5.42 -1.47 2.13
N SER A 62 -6.16 -0.43 1.76
CA SER A 62 -7.61 -0.46 1.63
C SER A 62 -8.11 -0.48 0.19
N GLY A 63 -7.22 -0.55 -0.81
CA GLY A 63 -7.60 -0.58 -2.22
C GLY A 63 -8.37 0.67 -2.66
N ARG A 64 -9.39 0.48 -3.50
CA ARG A 64 -10.22 1.56 -4.03
C ARG A 64 -11.34 1.94 -3.05
N ILE A 65 -11.00 2.77 -2.06
CA ILE A 65 -11.97 3.45 -1.21
C ILE A 65 -11.93 4.96 -1.43
N SER A 66 -13.08 5.61 -1.23
CA SER A 66 -13.15 7.06 -1.38
C SER A 66 -12.40 7.79 -0.27
N ARG A 67 -12.03 9.04 -0.55
CA ARG A 67 -11.46 9.95 0.44
C ARG A 67 -12.38 10.06 1.66
N GLN A 68 -13.68 10.23 1.45
CA GLN A 68 -14.66 10.39 2.52
C GLN A 68 -14.77 9.11 3.35
N LEU A 69 -14.80 7.94 2.70
CA LEU A 69 -14.84 6.67 3.44
C LEU A 69 -13.55 6.45 4.24
N ALA A 70 -12.39 6.86 3.71
CA ALA A 70 -11.13 6.84 4.45
C ALA A 70 -11.17 7.75 5.69
N GLU A 71 -11.74 8.95 5.57
CA GLU A 71 -11.95 9.86 6.69
C GLU A 71 -12.84 9.21 7.76
N GLU A 72 -13.97 8.62 7.38
CA GLU A 72 -14.88 7.92 8.31
C GLU A 72 -14.21 6.75 9.04
N ILE A 73 -13.48 5.90 8.32
CA ILE A 73 -12.78 4.74 8.90
C ILE A 73 -11.74 5.21 9.91
N LEU A 74 -10.90 6.17 9.53
CA LEU A 74 -9.81 6.65 10.36
C LEU A 74 -10.30 7.44 11.57
N MET A 75 -11.39 8.20 11.43
CA MET A 75 -12.03 8.86 12.57
C MET A 75 -12.62 7.88 13.57
N LYS A 76 -13.20 6.77 13.11
CA LYS A 76 -13.68 5.70 13.98
C LYS A 76 -12.55 5.01 14.76
N ARG A 77 -11.35 4.87 14.18
CA ARG A 77 -10.16 4.33 14.88
C ARG A 77 -9.69 5.25 16.01
N ASN A 78 -9.91 6.56 15.87
CA ASN A 78 -9.71 7.59 16.90
C ASN A 78 -8.36 7.53 17.65
N HIS A 79 -7.26 7.27 16.93
CA HIS A 79 -5.91 7.39 17.48
C HIS A 79 -4.98 8.13 16.53
N LEU A 80 -4.09 8.96 17.08
CA LEU A 80 -3.11 9.71 16.32
C LEU A 80 -2.20 8.76 15.53
N GLY A 81 -2.01 9.05 14.25
CA GLY A 81 -1.17 8.24 13.37
C GLY A 81 -1.85 7.00 12.78
N ALA A 82 -3.13 6.73 13.14
CA ALA A 82 -3.92 5.72 12.44
C ALA A 82 -3.92 6.03 10.94
N PHE A 83 -3.64 5.04 10.10
CA PHE A 83 -3.49 5.31 8.68
C PHE A 83 -4.01 4.18 7.80
N LEU A 84 -4.23 4.52 6.53
CA LEU A 84 -4.44 3.59 5.46
C LEU A 84 -3.88 4.15 4.15
N ILE A 85 -3.58 3.27 3.22
CA ILE A 85 -3.22 3.58 1.85
C ILE A 85 -4.37 3.13 0.97
N ARG A 86 -4.80 4.04 0.10
CA ARG A 86 -5.88 3.84 -0.87
C ARG A 86 -5.44 4.29 -2.25
N GLU A 87 -6.15 3.85 -3.25
CA GLU A 87 -6.03 4.43 -4.59
C GLU A 87 -6.53 5.88 -4.61
N SER A 88 -5.90 6.69 -5.46
CA SER A 88 -6.23 8.10 -5.62
C SER A 88 -7.42 8.25 -6.56
N GLU A 89 -8.55 8.72 -6.04
CA GLU A 89 -9.75 9.01 -6.86
C GLU A 89 -9.50 10.11 -7.90
N SER A 90 -8.65 11.08 -7.57
CA SER A 90 -8.33 12.20 -8.46
C SER A 90 -7.25 11.87 -9.48
N SER A 91 -6.58 10.72 -9.37
CA SER A 91 -5.44 10.38 -10.22
C SER A 91 -5.33 8.85 -10.35
N PRO A 92 -5.95 8.27 -11.39
CA PRO A 92 -5.92 6.82 -11.61
C PRO A 92 -4.49 6.26 -11.66
N GLY A 93 -4.27 5.12 -11.01
CA GLY A 93 -2.96 4.46 -10.93
C GLY A 93 -2.00 5.05 -9.89
N GLU A 94 -2.40 6.08 -9.14
CA GLU A 94 -1.63 6.65 -8.03
C GLU A 94 -2.24 6.29 -6.68
N PHE A 95 -1.42 6.37 -5.63
CA PHE A 95 -1.85 6.08 -4.26
C PHE A 95 -1.97 7.35 -3.41
N SER A 96 -2.73 7.24 -2.33
CA SER A 96 -2.81 8.25 -1.27
C SER A 96 -2.67 7.60 0.10
N VAL A 97 -1.82 8.17 0.96
CA VAL A 97 -1.74 7.83 2.39
C VAL A 97 -2.72 8.74 3.13
N SER A 98 -3.74 8.17 3.76
CA SER A 98 -4.67 8.91 4.62
C SER A 98 -4.27 8.65 6.08
N VAL A 99 -4.14 9.69 6.90
CA VAL A 99 -3.62 9.62 8.26
C VAL A 99 -4.47 10.43 9.21
N ASN A 100 -4.83 9.86 10.35
CA ASN A 100 -5.55 10.54 11.44
C ASN A 100 -4.59 11.44 12.24
N TYR A 101 -4.90 12.74 12.33
CA TYR A 101 -4.15 13.76 13.07
C TYR A 101 -4.74 14.08 14.47
N GLY A 102 -5.79 13.37 14.85
CA GLY A 102 -6.55 13.46 16.09
C GLY A 102 -7.92 14.08 15.87
N ASP A 103 -7.94 15.26 15.25
CA ASP A 103 -9.14 16.08 14.98
C ASP A 103 -9.59 16.00 13.52
N GLN A 104 -8.63 15.82 12.61
CA GLN A 104 -8.87 15.71 11.17
C GLN A 104 -8.07 14.55 10.56
N VAL A 105 -8.45 14.14 9.36
CA VAL A 105 -7.63 13.26 8.53
C VAL A 105 -6.87 14.11 7.52
N GLN A 106 -5.58 13.81 7.35
CA GLN A 106 -4.71 14.40 6.33
C GLN A 106 -4.46 13.36 5.24
N HIS A 107 -4.35 13.82 3.99
CA HIS A 107 -4.13 12.95 2.84
C HIS A 107 -2.86 13.38 2.10
N PHE A 108 -1.93 12.44 1.98
CA PHE A 108 -0.67 12.61 1.28
C PHE A 108 -0.72 11.85 -0.03
N LYS A 109 -0.56 12.57 -1.13
CA LYS A 109 -0.44 11.96 -2.45
C LYS A 109 0.90 11.24 -2.53
N VAL A 110 0.87 9.95 -2.87
CA VAL A 110 2.08 9.18 -3.14
C VAL A 110 2.51 9.48 -4.56
N LEU A 111 3.65 10.13 -4.71
CA LEU A 111 4.25 10.41 -6.00
C LEU A 111 5.18 9.27 -6.39
N ARG A 112 5.34 9.06 -7.70
CA ARG A 112 6.23 8.07 -8.28
C ARG A 112 7.12 8.73 -9.32
N GLU A 113 8.43 8.57 -9.19
CA GLU A 113 9.37 9.06 -10.20
C GLU A 113 9.53 8.09 -11.37
N ALA A 114 10.12 8.56 -12.47
CA ALA A 114 10.32 7.75 -13.68
C ALA A 114 11.16 6.48 -13.45
N SER A 115 12.03 6.48 -12.44
CA SER A 115 12.80 5.30 -12.01
C SER A 115 11.95 4.26 -11.26
N GLY A 116 10.69 4.58 -10.96
CA GLY A 116 9.74 3.73 -10.27
C GLY A 116 9.68 3.91 -8.75
N LYS A 117 10.50 4.76 -8.14
CA LYS A 117 10.48 4.95 -6.67
C LYS A 117 9.30 5.80 -6.21
N TYR A 118 8.78 5.49 -5.04
CA TYR A 118 7.71 6.21 -4.36
C TYR A 118 8.23 7.23 -3.37
N TYR A 119 7.52 8.35 -3.22
CA TYR A 119 7.84 9.36 -2.22
C TYR A 119 6.63 10.22 -1.87
N LEU A 120 6.68 10.84 -0.68
CA LEU A 120 5.76 11.91 -0.27
C LEU A 120 6.48 13.27 -0.23
N TRP A 121 7.75 13.25 0.13
CA TRP A 121 8.61 14.42 0.34
C TRP A 121 9.97 14.19 -0.35
N GLU A 122 11.09 14.31 0.36
CA GLU A 122 12.44 14.18 -0.21
C GLU A 122 12.91 12.71 -0.29
N GLU A 123 12.54 11.89 0.69
CA GLU A 123 12.94 10.48 0.78
C GLU A 123 12.18 9.59 -0.21
N LYS A 124 12.92 8.69 -0.87
CA LYS A 124 12.44 7.85 -1.98
C LYS A 124 12.60 6.36 -1.68
N PHE A 125 11.56 5.59 -1.98
CA PHE A 125 11.41 4.20 -1.58
C PHE A 125 11.13 3.30 -2.79
N ASN A 126 11.63 2.07 -2.78
CA ASN A 126 11.38 1.13 -3.87
C ASN A 126 9.96 0.57 -3.83
N SER A 127 9.31 0.61 -2.66
CA SER A 127 7.96 0.10 -2.47
C SER A 127 7.15 0.93 -1.47
N LEU A 128 5.83 0.77 -1.51
CA LEU A 128 4.93 1.33 -0.47
C LEU A 128 5.24 0.76 0.92
N ASN A 129 5.77 -0.47 0.97
CA ASN A 129 6.16 -1.14 2.19
C ASN A 129 7.31 -0.39 2.88
N GLU A 130 8.39 -0.15 2.14
CA GLU A 130 9.53 0.65 2.63
C GLU A 130 9.10 2.06 3.04
N LEU A 131 8.20 2.69 2.26
CA LEU A 131 7.64 4.01 2.59
C LEU A 131 6.89 3.97 3.92
N VAL A 132 6.01 3.00 4.12
CA VAL A 132 5.25 2.83 5.37
C VAL A 132 6.21 2.60 6.53
N ASP A 133 7.18 1.70 6.37
CA ASP A 133 8.11 1.34 7.44
C ASP A 133 8.97 2.53 7.87
N PHE A 134 9.39 3.37 6.92
CA PHE A 134 10.08 4.61 7.22
C PHE A 134 9.24 5.57 8.07
N TYR A 135 7.99 5.81 7.69
CA TYR A 135 7.13 6.76 8.41
C TYR A 135 6.55 6.22 9.73
N ARG A 136 6.81 4.96 10.10
CA ARG A 136 6.58 4.46 11.47
C ARG A 136 7.54 5.07 12.49
N THR A 137 8.76 5.42 12.05
CA THR A 137 9.83 5.94 12.91
C THR A 137 10.23 7.37 12.57
N THR A 138 9.85 7.85 11.40
CA THR A 138 10.09 9.22 10.93
C THR A 138 8.77 9.96 10.79
N THR A 139 8.72 11.25 11.15
CA THR A 139 7.48 12.02 11.05
C THR A 139 7.04 12.19 9.59
N ILE A 140 5.75 11.97 9.32
CA ILE A 140 5.14 12.25 8.00
C ILE A 140 4.77 13.72 7.83
N ALA A 141 4.66 14.46 8.95
CA ALA A 141 4.22 15.85 8.98
C ALA A 141 5.39 16.83 9.08
N LYS A 142 5.24 18.02 8.46
CA LYS A 142 6.26 19.09 8.48
C LYS A 142 6.34 19.87 9.78
N GLN A 143 5.21 20.05 10.48
CA GLN A 143 5.10 20.98 11.61
C GLN A 143 4.85 20.29 12.96
N ARG A 144 4.45 19.01 12.95
CA ARG A 144 4.14 18.22 14.15
C ARG A 144 4.84 16.87 14.03
N GLN A 145 5.10 16.19 15.15
CA GLN A 145 5.53 14.80 15.11
C GLN A 145 4.31 13.88 14.98
N VAL A 146 4.15 13.28 13.80
CA VAL A 146 3.10 12.28 13.52
C VAL A 146 3.76 11.10 12.82
N PHE A 147 3.59 9.91 13.38
CA PHE A 147 4.14 8.65 12.85
C PHE A 147 2.99 7.74 12.41
N LEU A 148 3.21 6.91 11.41
CA LEU A 148 2.25 5.89 11.01
C LEU A 148 2.16 4.82 12.10
N ARG A 149 0.94 4.54 12.55
CA ARG A 149 0.64 3.55 13.58
C ARG A 149 -0.33 2.53 13.01
N ASP A 150 0.08 1.25 13.04
CA ASP A 150 -0.85 0.15 12.74
C ASP A 150 -1.98 0.14 13.76
N GLU A 151 -3.10 -0.49 13.39
CA GLU A 151 -4.09 -0.92 14.37
C GLU A 151 -3.40 -1.86 15.37
N GLU A 152 -3.52 -1.58 16.67
CA GLU A 152 -3.21 -2.59 17.66
C GLU A 152 -4.11 -3.81 17.39
N PRO A 153 -3.56 -5.03 17.27
CA PRO A 153 -4.41 -6.20 17.15
C PRO A 153 -5.31 -6.23 18.38
N LEU A 154 -6.63 -6.24 18.15
CA LEU A 154 -7.62 -6.43 19.22
C LEU A 154 -7.10 -7.55 20.12
N LEU A 155 -6.70 -7.21 21.34
CA LEU A 155 -6.30 -8.19 22.34
C LEU A 155 -7.46 -9.18 22.42
N LYS A 156 -7.26 -10.40 21.91
CA LYS A 156 -8.22 -11.48 22.14
C LYS A 156 -8.44 -11.52 23.65
N PRO A 157 -9.69 -11.45 24.15
CA PRO A 157 -9.92 -11.47 25.59
C PRO A 157 -9.20 -12.70 26.15
N ARG A 158 -8.28 -12.46 27.08
CA ARG A 158 -7.61 -13.53 27.83
C ARG A 158 -8.72 -14.36 28.46
N ILE A 159 -8.97 -15.54 27.92
CA ILE A 159 -9.82 -16.53 28.58
C ILE A 159 -9.09 -16.84 29.89
N GLN A 160 -9.59 -16.31 30.99
CA GLN A 160 -9.15 -16.74 32.31
C GLN A 160 -9.50 -18.23 32.43
N PRO A 161 -8.55 -19.11 32.77
CA PRO A 161 -8.89 -20.49 33.04
C PRO A 161 -9.84 -20.50 34.24
N ARG A 162 -11.03 -21.08 34.04
CA ARG A 162 -11.94 -21.37 35.16
C ARG A 162 -11.23 -22.37 36.07
N LEU A 163 -11.03 -21.98 37.31
CA LEU A 163 -10.69 -22.89 38.42
C LEU A 163 -11.85 -23.85 38.67
#